data_AF-T1CFB3-F1
#
_entry.id   AF-T1CFB3-F1
#
_cell.length_a   1.000
_cell.length_b   1.000
_cell.length_c   1.000
_cell.angle_alpha   90.00
_cell.angle_beta   90.00
_cell.angle_gamma   90.00
#
_symmetry.space_group_name_H-M   'P 1'
#
loop_
_entity.id
_entity.type
_entity.pdbx_description
1 polymer ?
#
loop_
_entity_poly.entity_id
_entity_poly.type
_entity_poly.pdbx_seq_one_letter_code
_entity_poly.pdbx_strand_id
1 'polypeptide(L)' 'MAWTTLEVRELKEGRYMMIDEEPCRILSIQTSKPGKHGEAKARIDAVGLFDES' A
#
# COMPACT_ATOMS: atom_id res chain seq x y z
N MET A 1 -15.38 -13.06 -6.36
CA MET A 1 -13.94 -12.86 -6.12
C MET A 1 -13.82 -12.22 -4.74
N ALA A 2 -12.95 -12.72 -3.87
CA ALA A 2 -12.78 -12.19 -2.52
C ALA A 2 -11.39 -11.59 -2.38
N TRP A 3 -11.31 -10.36 -1.87
CA TRP A 3 -10.05 -9.74 -1.49
C TRP A 3 -9.66 -10.18 -0.09
N THR A 4 -8.37 -10.42 0.14
CA THR A 4 -7.85 -10.66 1.48
C THR A 4 -7.38 -9.34 2.06
N THR A 5 -7.94 -8.94 3.20
CA THR A 5 -7.44 -7.81 3.97
C THR A 5 -6.22 -8.26 4.77
N LEU A 6 -5.14 -7.48 4.67
CA LEU A 6 -3.90 -7.68 5.41
C LEU A 6 -3.55 -6.40 6.15
N GLU A 7 -2.73 -6.52 7.20
CA GLU A 7 -2.18 -5.33 7.84
C GLU A 7 -1.08 -4.70 6.97
N VAL A 8 -0.91 -3.37 7.09
CA VAL A 8 0.09 -2.60 6.33
C VAL A 8 1.50 -3.17 6.45
N ARG A 9 1.86 -3.73 7.62
CA ARG A 9 3.17 -4.35 7.87
C ARG A 9 3.42 -5.65 7.09
N GLU A 10 2.38 -6.27 6.57
CA GLU A 10 2.46 -7.52 5.80
C GLU A 10 2.56 -7.27 4.29
N LEU A 11 2.35 -6.03 3.85
CA LEU A 11 2.47 -5.61 2.46
C LEU A 11 3.93 -5.62 2.01
N LYS A 12 4.14 -5.86 0.71
CA LYS A 12 5.47 -5.91 0.09
C LYS A 12 5.45 -5.22 -1.26
N GLU A 13 6.55 -4.56 -1.60
CA GLU A 13 6.77 -4.00 -2.93
C GLU A 13 6.62 -5.07 -4.01
N GLY A 14 6.06 -4.68 -5.16
CA GLY A 14 5.74 -5.57 -6.27
C GLY A 14 4.47 -6.41 -6.09
N ARG A 15 3.83 -6.41 -4.90
CA ARG A 15 2.48 -6.96 -4.72
C ARG A 15 1.41 -5.95 -5.12
N TYR A 16 0.15 -6.38 -5.00
CA TYR A 16 -1.01 -5.60 -5.39
C TYR A 16 -1.86 -5.22 -4.18
N MET A 17 -2.51 -4.06 -4.28
CA MET A 17 -3.53 -3.63 -3.34
C MET A 17 -4.62 -2.83 -4.07
N MET A 18 -5.77 -2.65 -3.41
CA MET A 18 -6.86 -1.84 -3.93
C MET A 18 -6.75 -0.41 -3.38
N ILE A 19 -6.82 0.58 -4.25
CA ILE A 19 -6.84 2.01 -3.91
C ILE A 19 -8.01 2.63 -4.65
N ASP A 20 -8.97 3.22 -3.94
CA ASP A 20 -10.17 3.84 -4.54
C ASP A 20 -10.90 2.93 -5.54
N GLU A 21 -11.04 1.65 -5.20
CA GLU A 21 -11.62 0.58 -6.04
C GLU A 21 -10.81 0.18 -7.29
N GLU A 22 -9.64 0.80 -7.52
CA GLU A 22 -8.72 0.45 -8.59
C GLU A 22 -7.61 -0.51 -8.09
N PRO A 23 -7.32 -1.61 -8.80
CA PRO A 23 -6.18 -2.46 -8.48
C PRO A 23 -4.88 -1.76 -8.87
N CYS A 24 -3.95 -1.66 -7.91
CA CYS A 24 -2.67 -1.00 -8.09
C CYS A 24 -1.50 -1.93 -7.73
N ARG A 25 -0.37 -1.79 -8.43
CA ARG A 25 0.91 -2.39 -8.05
C ARG A 25 1.65 -1.48 -7.08
N ILE A 26 2.13 -2.03 -5.97
CA ILE A 26 2.95 -1.32 -4.99
C ILE A 26 4.35 -1.12 -5.55
N LEU A 27 4.78 0.15 -5.66
CA LEU A 27 6.10 0.54 -6.13
C LEU A 27 7.08 0.70 -4.98
N SER A 28 6.68 1.37 -3.90
CA SER A 28 7.52 1.58 -2.72
C SER A 28 6.70 1.61 -1.43
N ILE A 29 7.32 1.18 -0.33
CA ILE A 29 6.74 1.30 1.02
C ILE A 29 7.74 1.98 1.94
N GLN A 30 7.39 3.15 2.47
CA GLN A 30 8.18 3.86 3.47
C GLN A 30 7.46 3.87 4.81
N THR A 31 8.10 3.37 5.86
CA THR A 31 7.56 3.41 7.22
C THR A 31 8.27 4.45 8.07
N SER A 32 7.54 5.19 8.90
CA SER A 32 8.09 6.20 9.81
C SER A 32 7.44 6.11 11.19
N LYS A 33 8.14 6.61 12.22
CA LYS A 33 7.61 6.79 13.57
C LYS A 33 7.87 8.25 14.01
N PRO A 34 6.96 9.20 13.67
CA PRO A 34 7.23 10.63 13.79
C PRO A 34 7.31 11.15 15.23
N GLY A 35 6.81 10.40 16.21
CA GLY A 35 6.87 10.76 17.63
C GLY A 35 7.34 9.60 18.50
N LYS A 36 7.96 9.91 19.65
CA LYS A 36 8.47 8.90 20.60
C LYS A 36 7.39 7.88 21.03
N HIS A 37 6.18 8.38 21.28
CA HIS A 37 5.01 7.60 21.68
C HIS A 37 3.95 7.46 20.57
N GLY A 38 4.26 7.91 19.36
CA GLY A 38 3.34 7.83 18.23
C GLY A 38 3.36 6.45 17.57
N GLU A 39 2.30 6.16 16.83
CA GLU A 39 2.17 4.95 16.02
C GLU A 39 3.06 5.01 14.77
N ALA A 40 3.36 3.82 14.23
CA ALA A 40 4.03 3.72 12.95
C ALA A 40 3.07 4.15 11.82
N LYS A 41 3.58 4.92 10.87
CA LYS A 41 2.87 5.33 9.66
C LYS A 41 3.57 4.74 8.45
N ALA A 42 2.79 4.33 7.44
CA ALA A 42 3.34 3.96 6.15
C ALA A 42 2.90 4.97 5.09
N ARG A 43 3.82 5.32 4.20
CA ARG A 43 3.55 5.97 2.92
C ARG A 43 3.79 4.92 1.84
N ILE A 44 2.79 4.70 1.01
CA ILE A 44 2.83 3.70 -0.05
C ILE A 44 2.67 4.45 -1.37
N ASP A 45 3.63 4.28 -2.27
CA ASP A 45 3.50 4.73 -3.64
C ASP A 45 3.09 3.53 -4.50
N ALA A 46 2.05 3.69 -5.31
CA ALA A 46 1.49 2.63 -6.15
C ALA A 46 1.00 3.20 -7.48
N VAL A 47 0.86 2.32 -8.48
CA VAL A 47 0.39 2.66 -9.83
C VAL A 47 -0.78 1.77 -10.22
N GLY A 48 -1.83 2.34 -10.81
CA GLY A 48 -2.99 1.61 -11.34
C GLY A 48 -2.57 0.63 -12.42
N LEU A 49 -3.27 -0.51 -12.50
CA LEU A 49 -2.94 -1.55 -13.48
C LEU A 49 -3.52 -1.26 -14.87
N PHE A 50 -4.60 -0.49 -14.95
CA PHE A 50 -5.35 -0.30 -16.20
C PHE A 50 -5.41 1.14 -16.69
N ASP A 51 -4.92 2.09 -15.89
CA ASP A 51 -4.87 3.51 -16.25
C ASP A 51 -3.58 3.82 -17.06
N GLU A 52 -3.53 3.32 -18.29
CA GLU A 52 -2.60 3.75 -19.34
C GLU A 52 -3.39 4.29 -20.56
N SER A 53 -4.20 5.33 -20.35
CA SER A 53 -4.89 6.08 -21.42
C SER A 53 -4.48 7.54 -21.46
#